data_AF-A0A7W1YPQ7-F1
#
_entry.id   AF-A0A7W1YPQ7-F1
#
_cell.length_a   1.000
_cell.length_b   1.000
_cell.length_c   1.000
_cell.angle_alpha   90.00
_cell.angle_beta   90.00
_cell.angle_gamma   90.00
#
_symmetry.space_group_name_H-M   'P 1'
#
loop_
_entity.id
_entity.type
_entity.pdbx_description
1 polymer ?
#
loop_
_entity_poly.entity_id
_entity_poly.type
_entity_poly.pdbx_seq_one_letter_code
_entity_poly.pdbx_strand_id
1 'polypeptide(L)' 'MLTQLPLLDDTPAVFVHWLKLVTTHRVIGRRVHDARLVAVMQAHRISHLLTFNGDDFRQFDEIVVVEPAKLTI' A
#
# COMPACT_ATOMS: atom_id res chain seq x y z
N MET A 1 -13.32 8.13 17.95
CA MET A 1 -11.89 8.01 17.55
C MET A 1 -11.72 6.95 16.46
N LEU A 2 -12.02 5.66 16.70
CA LEU A 2 -11.90 4.62 15.65
C LEU A 2 -12.92 4.75 14.49
N THR A 3 -14.04 5.44 14.70
CA THR A 3 -15.08 5.66 13.66
C THR A 3 -14.65 6.60 12.53
N GLN A 4 -13.53 7.30 12.66
CA GLN A 4 -13.01 8.21 11.63
C GLN A 4 -12.06 7.51 10.64
N LEU A 5 -11.69 6.25 10.91
CA LEU A 5 -10.79 5.45 10.08
C LEU A 5 -11.53 4.17 9.67
N PRO A 6 -12.15 4.13 8.48
CA PRO A 6 -12.83 2.93 8.03
C PRO A 6 -11.83 1.77 7.92
N LEU A 7 -12.17 0.64 8.51
CA LEU A 7 -11.41 -0.59 8.34
C LEU A 7 -11.76 -1.21 6.98
N LEU A 8 -10.76 -1.52 6.19
CA LEU A 8 -10.92 -2.15 4.88
C LEU A 8 -10.75 -3.65 5.00
N ASP A 9 -11.71 -4.40 4.44
CA ASP A 9 -11.66 -5.86 4.44
C ASP A 9 -10.58 -6.39 3.50
N ASP A 10 -9.99 -7.52 3.88
CA ASP A 10 -9.15 -8.30 2.97
C ASP A 10 -10.04 -9.16 2.06
N THR A 11 -10.20 -8.72 0.82
CA THR A 11 -11.08 -9.38 -0.15
C THR A 11 -10.29 -10.27 -1.11
N PRO A 12 -10.92 -11.23 -1.80
CA PRO A 12 -10.24 -12.05 -2.81
C PRO A 12 -9.53 -11.24 -3.92
N ALA A 13 -9.98 -10.01 -4.20
CA ALA A 13 -9.32 -9.12 -5.15
C ALA A 13 -7.89 -8.74 -4.73
N VAL A 14 -7.61 -8.68 -3.43
CA VAL A 14 -6.28 -8.36 -2.89
C VAL A 14 -5.24 -9.35 -3.39
N PHE A 15 -5.58 -10.65 -3.44
CA PHE A 15 -4.65 -11.67 -3.94
C PHE A 15 -4.26 -11.43 -5.41
N VAL A 16 -5.22 -11.02 -6.26
CA VAL A 16 -4.96 -10.75 -7.68
C VAL A 16 -3.99 -9.59 -7.85
N HIS A 17 -4.21 -8.48 -7.12
CA HIS A 17 -3.30 -7.34 -7.12
C HIS A 17 -1.93 -7.70 -6.54
N TRP A 18 -1.91 -8.44 -5.43
CA TRP A 18 -0.68 -8.85 -4.77
C TRP A 18 0.18 -9.74 -5.67
N LEU A 19 -0.42 -10.75 -6.30
CA LEU A 19 0.30 -11.65 -7.21
C LEU A 19 0.91 -10.86 -8.38
N LYS A 20 0.16 -9.92 -8.94
CA LYS A 20 0.67 -9.01 -9.99
C LYS A 20 1.87 -8.20 -9.47
N LEU A 21 1.73 -7.55 -8.32
CA LEU A 21 2.80 -6.72 -7.73
C LEU A 21 4.07 -7.52 -7.44
N VAL A 22 3.97 -8.66 -6.76
CA VAL A 22 5.16 -9.45 -6.41
C VAL A 22 5.85 -10.02 -7.65
N THR A 23 5.09 -10.32 -8.70
CA THR A 23 5.64 -10.79 -9.97
C THR A 23 6.31 -9.66 -10.75
N THR A 24 5.64 -8.51 -10.90
CA THR A 24 6.15 -7.35 -11.64
C THR A 24 7.41 -6.76 -10.98
N HIS A 25 7.37 -6.58 -9.67
CA HIS A 25 8.46 -5.97 -8.89
C HIS A 25 9.47 -6.99 -8.36
N ARG A 26 9.32 -8.28 -8.71
CA ARG A 26 10.19 -9.39 -8.27
C ARG A 26 10.41 -9.40 -6.75
N VAL A 27 9.34 -9.18 -6.01
CA VAL A 27 9.38 -9.02 -4.55
C VAL A 27 9.64 -10.37 -3.89
N ILE A 28 10.65 -10.41 -3.01
CA ILE A 28 11.00 -11.59 -2.21
C ILE A 28 11.22 -11.23 -0.74
N GLY A 29 10.99 -12.17 0.15
CA GLY A 29 11.25 -12.02 1.58
C GLY A 29 10.41 -10.92 2.26
N ARG A 30 11.06 -10.08 3.07
CA ARG A 30 10.40 -9.12 3.98
C ARG A 30 9.45 -8.14 3.27
N ARG A 31 9.71 -7.79 2.01
CA ARG A 31 8.96 -6.80 1.23
C ARG A 31 7.60 -7.29 0.74
N VAL A 32 7.29 -8.58 0.92
CA VAL A 32 6.00 -9.17 0.57
C VAL A 32 4.84 -8.53 1.34
N HIS A 33 5.08 -8.10 2.59
CA HIS A 33 4.07 -7.43 3.40
C HIS A 33 3.73 -6.04 2.85
N ASP A 34 4.74 -5.27 2.42
CA ASP A 34 4.53 -3.96 1.82
C ASP A 34 3.78 -4.08 0.49
N ALA A 35 4.14 -5.06 -0.35
CA ALA A 35 3.40 -5.37 -1.57
C ALA A 35 1.94 -5.75 -1.28
N ARG A 36 1.67 -6.47 -0.17
CA ARG A 36 0.29 -6.78 0.24
C ARG A 36 -0.47 -5.54 0.67
N LEU A 37 0.17 -4.59 1.35
CA LEU A 37 -0.48 -3.31 1.68
C LEU A 37 -0.88 -2.55 0.41
N VAL A 38 0.03 -2.44 -0.57
CA VAL A 38 -0.27 -1.80 -1.88
C VAL A 38 -1.37 -2.57 -2.62
N ALA A 39 -1.43 -3.90 -2.50
CA ALA A 39 -2.52 -4.68 -3.09
C ALA A 39 -3.89 -4.37 -2.47
N VAL A 40 -3.96 -4.22 -1.14
CA VAL A 40 -5.18 -3.77 -0.44
C VAL A 40 -5.58 -2.38 -0.94
N MET A 41 -4.62 -1.47 -1.07
CA MET A 41 -4.87 -0.13 -1.59
C MET A 41 -5.47 -0.18 -3.00
N GLN A 42 -4.91 -0.98 -3.91
CA GLN A 42 -5.46 -1.13 -5.26
C GLN A 42 -6.87 -1.75 -5.28
N ALA A 43 -7.12 -2.78 -4.47
CA ALA A 43 -8.43 -3.43 -4.39
C ALA A 43 -9.52 -2.45 -3.92
N HIS A 44 -9.17 -1.51 -3.03
CA HIS A 44 -10.07 -0.48 -2.50
C HIS A 44 -9.94 0.89 -3.18
N ARG A 45 -9.18 0.99 -4.28
CA ARG A 45 -8.95 2.23 -5.05
C ARG A 45 -8.37 3.39 -4.23
N ILE A 46 -7.54 3.07 -3.24
CA ILE A 46 -6.77 4.05 -2.47
C ILE A 46 -5.47 4.35 -3.21
N SER A 47 -5.21 5.62 -3.50
CA SER A 47 -4.03 6.04 -4.28
C SER A 47 -2.90 6.62 -3.43
N HIS A 48 -3.17 7.07 -2.20
CA HIS A 48 -2.18 7.76 -1.36
C HIS A 48 -1.93 6.98 -0.06
N LEU A 49 -0.67 6.76 0.26
CA LEU A 49 -0.24 6.15 1.52
C LEU A 49 0.41 7.21 2.41
N LEU A 50 -0.23 7.57 3.51
CA LEU A 50 0.40 8.37 4.56
C LEU A 50 1.27 7.46 5.43
N THR A 51 2.59 7.68 5.44
CA THR A 51 3.49 6.84 6.24
C THR A 51 4.79 7.53 6.66
N PHE A 52 5.37 7.06 7.77
CA PHE A 52 6.71 7.45 8.24
C PHE A 52 7.86 6.64 7.61
N ASN A 53 7.57 5.52 6.93
CA ASN A 53 8.57 4.66 6.28
C ASN A 53 8.47 4.70 4.74
N GLY A 54 8.36 5.90 4.17
CA GLY A 54 8.11 6.07 2.74
C GLY A 54 9.11 5.35 1.82
N ASP A 55 10.35 5.16 2.29
CA ASP A 55 11.43 4.49 1.58
C ASP A 55 11.10 3.04 1.21
N ASP A 56 10.35 2.33 2.05
CA ASP A 56 9.96 0.94 1.82
C ASP A 56 9.02 0.80 0.60
N PHE A 57 8.30 1.88 0.27
CA PHE A 57 7.28 1.92 -0.77
C PHE A 57 7.75 2.56 -2.09
N ARG A 58 8.97 3.09 -2.16
CA ARG A 58 9.50 3.80 -3.36
C ARG A 58 9.51 2.99 -4.65
N GLN A 59 9.43 1.66 -4.58
CA GLN A 59 9.40 0.80 -5.77
C GLN A 59 8.00 0.63 -6.38
N PHE A 60 6.95 1.04 -5.66
CA PHE A 60 5.57 0.82 -6.09
C PHE A 60 5.02 2.08 -6.76
N ASP A 61 5.09 2.10 -8.09
CA ASP A 61 4.55 3.20 -8.91
C ASP A 61 3.00 3.29 -8.85
N GLU A 62 2.34 2.27 -8.29
CA GLU A 62 0.89 2.20 -8.17
C GLU A 62 0.30 3.12 -7.10
N ILE A 63 1.15 3.70 -6.23
CA ILE A 63 0.73 4.55 -5.12
C ILE A 63 1.57 5.83 -5.00
N VAL A 64 0.98 6.85 -4.40
CA VAL A 64 1.65 8.08 -4.01
C VAL A 64 1.97 8.01 -2.52
N VAL A 65 3.26 8.05 -2.19
CA VAL A 65 3.71 8.10 -0.79
C VAL A 65 3.66 9.53 -0.28
N VAL A 66 2.99 9.73 0.85
CA VAL A 66 2.90 11.00 1.57
C VAL A 66 3.60 10.84 2.90
N GLU A 67 4.66 11.62 3.12
CA GLU A 67 5.34 11.66 4.42
C GLU A 67 4.71 12.76 5.30
N PRO A 68 4.29 12.44 6.54
CA PRO A 68 3.68 13.42 7.43
C PRO A 68 4.50 14.70 7.62
N ALA A 69 5.84 14.58 7.67
CA ALA A 69 6.74 15.72 7.84
C ALA A 69 6.75 16.72 6.65
N LYS A 70 6.21 16.32 5.49
CA LYS A 70 6.13 17.15 4.28
C LYS A 70 4.76 17.81 4.11
N LEU A 71 3.79 17.49 4.97
CA LEU A 71 2.48 18.13 4.96
C LEU A 71 2.58 19.51 5.59
N THR A 72 2.16 20.54 4.87
CA THR A 72 1.94 21.87 5.43
C THR A 72 0.47 21.95 5.82
N ILE A 73 0.19 22.28 7.09
CA ILE A 73 -1.17 22.41 7.65
C ILE A 73 -1.58 23.89 7.58
#